data_AF-A0A0F9QPD7-F1
#
_entry.id   AF-A0A0F9QPD7-F1
#
_cell.length_a   1.000
_cell.length_b   1.000
_cell.length_c   1.000
_cell.angle_alpha   90.00
_cell.angle_beta   90.00
_cell.angle_gamma   90.00
#
_symmetry.space_group_name_H-M   'P 1'
#
loop_
_entity.id
_entity.type
_entity.pdbx_description
1 polymer ?
#
loop_
_entity_poly.entity_id
_entity_poly.type
_entity_poly.pdbx_seq_one_letter_code
_entity_poly.pdbx_strand_id
1 'polypeptide(L)'
;MESYTPRDINYDFPCVQWIWANILSLSGGEWPESSPSGYVDQPGLRSQGSSRANFENACLVAAEVEIRAKRCGLDGFLPAEKYRKGLSEEQIAKERHLTVDDVYRRINRVLGYSASGKAPRWRKTRWKRAQTYKQWCDSKGYRRKLIKANLPTYGRKT
;
A
#
# COMPACT_ATOMS: atom_id res chain seq x y z
N MET A 1 -9.94 10.47 5.87
CA MET A 1 -8.81 9.93 5.10
C MET A 1 -8.83 10.60 3.74
N GLU A 2 -7.66 10.86 3.16
CA GLU A 2 -7.55 11.37 1.78
C GLU A 2 -8.05 10.31 0.80
N SER A 3 -8.81 10.71 -0.23
CA SER A 3 -9.30 9.80 -1.28
C SER A 3 -8.34 9.79 -2.46
N TYR A 4 -8.04 8.62 -3.02
CA TYR A 4 -7.15 8.47 -4.17
C TYR A 4 -7.94 8.03 -5.40
N THR A 5 -7.61 8.54 -6.59
CA THR A 5 -8.12 8.00 -7.87
C THR A 5 -7.12 6.98 -8.44
N PRO A 6 -7.51 6.15 -9.45
CA PRO A 6 -6.58 5.19 -10.07
C PRO A 6 -5.30 5.80 -10.61
N ARG A 7 -5.35 7.08 -11.02
CA ARG A 7 -4.19 7.80 -11.58
C ARG A 7 -3.21 8.27 -10.50
N ASP A 8 -3.71 8.47 -9.28
CA ASP A 8 -2.97 9.00 -8.14
C ASP A 8 -2.17 7.92 -7.40
N ILE A 9 -2.43 6.63 -7.68
CA ILE A 9 -1.73 5.52 -7.04
C ILE A 9 -0.24 5.54 -7.42
N ASN A 10 0.56 6.02 -6.48
CA ASN A 10 2.00 6.16 -6.56
C ASN A 10 2.74 5.21 -5.59
N TYR A 11 1.99 4.46 -4.75
CA TYR A 11 2.51 3.59 -3.69
C TYR A 11 3.40 4.31 -2.67
N ASP A 12 3.10 5.57 -2.34
CA ASP A 12 3.64 6.18 -1.13
C ASP A 12 2.95 5.63 0.14
N PHE A 13 3.44 6.03 1.32
CA PHE A 13 2.93 5.52 2.59
C PHE A 13 1.44 5.82 2.80
N PRO A 14 0.97 7.09 2.69
CA PRO A 14 -0.45 7.42 2.78
C PRO A 14 -1.31 6.63 1.80
N CYS A 15 -0.87 6.52 0.54
CA CYS A 15 -1.56 5.75 -0.50
C CYS A 15 -1.69 4.27 -0.12
N VAL A 16 -0.61 3.64 0.35
CA VAL A 16 -0.64 2.23 0.78
C VAL A 16 -1.53 2.02 2.01
N GLN A 17 -1.55 2.95 2.96
CA GLN A 17 -2.48 2.89 4.11
C GLN A 17 -3.93 2.97 3.64
N TRP A 18 -4.24 3.87 2.71
CA TRP A 18 -5.56 3.96 2.10
C TRP A 18 -5.94 2.68 1.34
N ILE A 19 -5.01 2.08 0.58
CA ILE A 19 -5.24 0.80 -0.09
C ILE A 19 -5.58 -0.29 0.93
N TRP A 20 -4.85 -0.37 2.05
CA TRP A 20 -5.15 -1.36 3.09
C TRP A 20 -6.51 -1.16 3.75
N ALA A 21 -6.92 0.09 3.98
CA ALA A 21 -8.23 0.40 4.52
C ALA A 21 -9.36 -0.05 3.57
N ASN A 22 -9.11 0.02 2.26
CA ASN A 22 -10.10 -0.24 1.21
C ASN A 22 -9.87 -1.55 0.44
N ILE A 23 -9.04 -2.45 0.97
CA ILE A 23 -8.52 -3.60 0.20
C ILE A 23 -9.63 -4.55 -0.29
N LEU A 24 -10.74 -4.66 0.44
CA LEU A 24 -11.88 -5.52 0.06
C LEU A 24 -12.69 -4.94 -1.11
N SER A 25 -12.95 -3.63 -1.12
CA SER A 25 -13.61 -2.98 -2.25
C SER A 25 -12.74 -3.08 -3.49
N LEU A 26 -11.44 -2.78 -3.34
CA LEU A 26 -10.50 -2.84 -4.45
C LEU A 26 -10.35 -4.26 -5.02
N SER A 27 -10.34 -5.30 -4.17
CA SER A 27 -10.29 -6.69 -4.64
C SER A 27 -11.60 -7.13 -5.32
N GLY A 28 -12.73 -6.53 -4.95
CA GLY A 28 -14.02 -6.68 -5.63
C GLY A 28 -14.13 -5.91 -6.96
N GLY A 29 -13.10 -5.14 -7.33
CA GLY A 29 -13.14 -4.32 -8.54
C GLY A 29 -13.80 -2.95 -8.35
N GLU A 30 -14.16 -2.61 -7.12
CA GLU A 30 -14.84 -1.36 -6.78
C GLU A 30 -13.82 -0.35 -6.29
N TRP A 31 -13.81 0.83 -6.92
CA TRP A 31 -13.02 1.94 -6.44
C TRP A 31 -13.82 2.67 -5.35
N PRO A 32 -13.32 2.78 -4.11
CA PRO A 32 -14.01 3.50 -3.05
C PRO A 32 -14.24 4.94 -3.51
N GLU A 33 -15.51 5.35 -3.50
CA GLU A 33 -16.05 6.59 -4.07
C GLU A 33 -15.02 7.72 -4.19
N SER A 34 -14.43 7.88 -5.37
CA SER A 34 -14.11 9.22 -5.83
C SER A 34 -15.44 9.85 -6.21
N SER A 35 -15.76 11.01 -5.62
CA SER A 35 -16.94 11.86 -5.81
C SER A 35 -17.79 11.53 -7.04
N PRO A 36 -19.14 11.55 -6.93
CA PRO A 36 -20.05 11.13 -7.99
C PRO A 36 -19.51 11.65 -9.32
N SER A 37 -19.07 10.73 -10.17
CA SER A 37 -18.65 11.07 -11.51
C SER A 37 -19.91 11.63 -12.16
N GLY A 38 -20.05 12.95 -12.15
CA GLY A 38 -21.00 13.65 -12.98
C GLY A 38 -20.60 13.36 -14.41
N TYR A 39 -21.06 12.22 -14.93
CA TYR A 39 -21.30 12.04 -16.35
C TYR A 39 -22.42 13.02 -16.70
N VAL A 40 -22.07 14.30 -16.78
CA VAL A 40 -22.68 15.16 -17.77
C VAL A 40 -21.86 14.83 -19.01
N ASP A 41 -22.35 13.89 -19.81
CA ASP A 41 -21.80 13.66 -21.14
C ASP A 41 -21.89 15.00 -21.88
N GLN A 42 -20.79 15.76 -21.91
CA GLN A 42 -20.68 16.87 -22.84
C GLN A 42 -20.52 16.23 -24.23
N PRO A 43 -21.51 16.37 -25.13
CA PRO A 43 -21.41 15.80 -26.46
C PRO A 43 -20.26 16.50 -27.20
N GLY A 44 -19.17 15.77 -27.47
CA GLY A 44 -18.07 16.27 -28.32
C GLY A 44 -16.66 15.88 -27.87
N LEU A 45 -16.44 15.50 -26.61
CA LEU A 45 -15.13 14.99 -26.19
C LEU A 45 -15.03 13.50 -26.52
N ARG A 46 -14.33 13.18 -27.60
CA ARG A 46 -13.84 11.82 -27.87
C ARG A 46 -12.93 11.39 -26.71
N SER A 47 -13.49 10.74 -25.70
CA SER A 47 -12.67 10.09 -24.70
C SER A 47 -11.85 9.02 -25.43
N GLN A 48 -10.52 9.10 -25.34
CA GLN A 48 -9.70 7.95 -25.70
C GLN A 48 -10.13 6.83 -24.78
N GLY A 49 -10.91 5.88 -25.31
CA GLY A 49 -11.43 4.75 -24.54
C GLY A 49 -10.30 4.11 -23.76
N SER A 50 -10.46 4.02 -22.44
CA SER A 50 -9.58 3.19 -21.62
C SER A 50 -9.58 1.79 -22.22
N SER A 51 -8.41 1.24 -22.55
CA SER A 51 -8.30 -0.14 -23.06
C SER A 51 -8.59 -1.20 -21.99
N ARG A 52 -8.88 -0.78 -20.76
CA ARG A 52 -9.14 -1.61 -19.59
C ARG A 52 -10.53 -1.33 -19.04
N ALA A 53 -11.19 -2.39 -18.58
CA ALA A 53 -12.45 -2.24 -17.86
C ALA A 53 -12.22 -1.49 -16.54
N ASN A 54 -13.24 -0.78 -16.07
CA ASN A 54 -13.16 0.11 -14.91
C ASN A 54 -12.69 -0.62 -13.63
N PHE A 55 -13.04 -1.89 -13.48
CA PHE A 55 -12.68 -2.72 -12.32
C PHE A 55 -11.22 -3.21 -12.33
N GLU A 56 -10.57 -3.28 -13.50
CA GLU A 56 -9.25 -3.92 -13.62
C GLU A 56 -8.21 -3.23 -12.76
N ASN A 57 -8.21 -1.89 -12.75
CA ASN A 57 -7.23 -1.13 -11.99
C ASN A 57 -7.38 -1.36 -10.48
N ALA A 58 -8.62 -1.46 -9.97
CA ALA A 58 -8.89 -1.76 -8.56
C ALA A 58 -8.29 -3.12 -8.17
N CYS A 59 -8.64 -4.16 -8.93
CA CYS A 59 -8.15 -5.52 -8.69
C CYS A 59 -6.62 -5.60 -8.79
N LEU A 60 -6.02 -4.92 -9.77
CA LEU A 60 -4.55 -4.92 -9.96
C LEU A 60 -3.80 -4.21 -8.83
N VAL A 61 -4.38 -3.15 -8.26
CA VAL A 61 -3.81 -2.45 -7.09
C VAL A 61 -3.88 -3.34 -5.85
N ALA A 62 -5.05 -3.92 -5.58
CA ALA A 62 -5.24 -4.84 -4.45
C ALA A 62 -4.28 -6.04 -4.54
N ALA A 63 -4.25 -6.70 -5.70
CA ALA A 63 -3.40 -7.87 -5.93
C ALA A 63 -1.90 -7.56 -5.72
N GLU A 64 -1.41 -6.39 -6.17
CA GLU A 64 -0.01 -6.03 -5.97
C GLU A 64 0.33 -5.88 -4.47
N VAL A 65 -0.52 -5.20 -3.70
CA VAL A 65 -0.31 -5.03 -2.24
C VAL A 65 -0.41 -6.37 -1.52
N GLU A 66 -1.39 -7.21 -1.86
CA GLU A 66 -1.53 -8.54 -1.26
C GLU A 66 -0.34 -9.45 -1.56
N ILE A 67 0.19 -9.45 -2.78
CA ILE A 67 1.39 -10.23 -3.11
C ILE A 67 2.60 -9.72 -2.32
N ARG A 68 2.74 -8.40 -2.15
CA ARG A 68 3.81 -7.82 -1.33
C ARG A 68 3.66 -8.22 0.14
N ALA A 69 2.43 -8.19 0.66
CA ALA A 69 2.11 -8.62 2.02
C ALA A 69 2.43 -10.10 2.25
N LYS A 70 2.03 -10.98 1.32
CA LYS A 70 2.33 -12.43 1.38
C LYS A 70 3.83 -12.71 1.46
N ARG A 71 4.66 -11.91 0.80
CA ARG A 71 6.13 -12.01 0.89
C ARG A 71 6.70 -11.60 2.24
N CYS A 72 5.96 -10.85 3.05
CA CYS A 72 6.32 -10.54 4.43
C CYS A 72 5.94 -11.66 5.42
N GLY A 73 5.31 -12.75 4.94
CA GLY A 73 4.90 -13.87 5.79
C GLY A 73 3.74 -13.49 6.71
N LEU A 74 3.79 -13.99 7.96
CA LEU A 74 2.74 -13.76 8.96
C LEU A 74 2.54 -12.27 9.30
N ASP A 75 3.59 -11.47 9.18
CA ASP A 75 3.50 -10.02 9.44
C ASP A 75 2.59 -9.31 8.41
N GLY A 76 2.43 -9.90 7.21
CA GLY A 76 1.62 -9.34 6.13
C GLY A 76 0.15 -9.13 6.46
N PHE A 77 -0.37 -9.79 7.50
CA PHE A 77 -1.75 -9.64 7.95
C PHE A 77 -1.98 -8.46 8.90
N LEU A 78 -0.92 -7.96 9.55
CA LEU A 78 -1.04 -6.91 10.57
C LEU A 78 -1.58 -5.58 10.02
N PRO A 79 -1.19 -5.11 8.80
CA PRO A 79 -1.80 -3.91 8.23
C PRO A 79 -3.30 -4.04 7.98
N ALA A 80 -3.78 -5.22 7.59
CA ALA A 80 -5.22 -5.44 7.40
C ALA A 80 -5.99 -5.35 8.73
N GLU A 81 -5.39 -5.76 9.85
CA GLU A 81 -6.02 -5.60 11.16
C GLU A 81 -6.09 -4.15 11.58
N LYS A 82 -5.00 -3.41 11.38
CA LYS A 82 -4.95 -2.00 11.73
C LYS A 82 -5.89 -1.15 10.86
N TYR A 83 -5.75 -1.23 9.54
CA TYR A 83 -6.39 -0.27 8.63
C TYR A 83 -7.77 -0.70 8.17
N ARG A 84 -8.01 -2.00 7.96
CA ARG A 84 -9.33 -2.49 7.54
C ARG A 84 -10.26 -2.75 8.73
N LYS A 85 -9.77 -3.37 9.81
CA LYS A 85 -10.61 -3.59 11.00
C LYS A 85 -10.64 -2.37 11.95
N GLY A 86 -9.74 -1.40 11.78
CA GLY A 86 -9.64 -0.22 12.65
C GLY A 86 -9.09 -0.53 14.04
N LEU A 87 -8.38 -1.65 14.22
CA LEU A 87 -7.81 -2.01 15.52
C LEU A 87 -6.60 -1.12 15.85
N SER A 88 -6.49 -0.73 17.12
CA SER A 88 -5.30 -0.05 17.62
C SER A 88 -4.12 -1.01 17.75
N GLU A 89 -2.89 -0.49 17.75
CA GLU A 89 -1.70 -1.32 17.97
C GLU A 89 -1.73 -2.07 19.30
N GLU A 90 -2.33 -1.50 20.35
CA GLU A 90 -2.49 -2.13 21.66
C GLU A 90 -3.45 -3.33 21.59
N GLN A 91 -4.55 -3.20 20.85
CA GLN A 91 -5.50 -4.30 20.65
C GLN A 91 -4.84 -5.45 19.88
N ILE A 92 -4.14 -5.13 18.79
CA ILE A 92 -3.41 -6.14 17.99
C ILE A 92 -2.31 -6.80 18.84
N ALA A 93 -1.58 -6.02 19.63
CA ALA A 93 -0.54 -6.52 20.54
C ALA A 93 -1.12 -7.51 21.55
N LYS A 94 -2.27 -7.17 22.15
CA LYS A 94 -2.98 -8.03 23.09
C LYS A 94 -3.47 -9.33 22.44
N GLU A 95 -4.12 -9.24 21.27
CA GLU A 95 -4.67 -10.41 20.56
C GLU A 95 -3.58 -11.37 20.06
N ARG A 96 -2.43 -10.83 19.66
CA ARG A 96 -1.34 -11.63 19.08
C ARG A 96 -0.22 -11.96 20.06
N HIS A 97 -0.37 -11.61 21.34
CA HIS A 97 0.66 -11.77 22.37
C HIS A 97 2.02 -11.17 21.97
N LEU A 98 1.99 -9.97 21.38
CA LEU A 98 3.17 -9.20 20.98
C LEU A 98 3.29 -7.93 21.83
N THR A 99 4.47 -7.29 21.78
CA THR A 99 4.62 -5.95 22.32
C THR A 99 4.08 -4.91 21.33
N VAL A 100 3.62 -3.76 21.82
CA VAL A 100 3.15 -2.65 20.97
C VAL A 100 4.25 -2.18 20.00
N ASP A 101 5.52 -2.12 20.47
CA ASP A 101 6.66 -1.75 19.63
C ASP A 101 6.92 -2.78 18.52
N ASP A 102 6.77 -4.09 18.80
CA ASP A 102 6.89 -5.13 17.78
C ASP A 102 5.79 -5.01 16.72
N VAL A 103 4.54 -4.80 17.12
CA VAL A 103 3.41 -4.59 16.21
C VAL A 103 3.69 -3.38 15.32
N TYR A 104 4.04 -2.25 15.92
CA TYR A 104 4.38 -1.02 15.22
C TYR A 104 5.52 -1.24 14.20
N ARG A 105 6.61 -1.90 14.61
CA ARG A 105 7.77 -2.16 13.74
C ARG A 105 7.42 -3.10 12.59
N ARG A 106 6.67 -4.16 12.84
CA ARG A 106 6.24 -5.14 11.83
C ARG A 106 5.28 -4.52 10.82
N ILE A 107 4.29 -3.76 11.27
CA ILE A 107 3.38 -3.01 10.38
C ILE A 107 4.18 -2.08 9.48
N ASN A 108 5.07 -1.26 10.05
CA ASN A 108 5.87 -0.32 9.26
C ASN A 108 6.84 -0.99 8.29
N ARG A 109 7.32 -2.20 8.60
CA ARG A 109 8.12 -3.00 7.68
C ARG A 109 7.28 -3.45 6.47
N VAL A 110 6.05 -3.93 6.70
CA VAL A 110 5.14 -4.34 5.62
C VAL A 110 4.71 -3.15 4.77
N LEU A 111 4.32 -2.04 5.40
CA LEU A 111 4.00 -0.79 4.70
C LEU A 111 5.20 -0.29 3.90
N GLY A 112 6.39 -0.29 4.51
CA GLY A 112 7.63 0.08 3.85
C GLY A 112 7.95 -0.81 2.66
N TYR A 113 7.76 -2.12 2.75
CA TYR A 113 7.93 -3.03 1.61
C TYR A 113 6.86 -2.80 0.53
N SER A 114 5.63 -2.57 0.94
CA SER A 114 4.50 -2.27 0.06
C SER A 114 4.69 -0.94 -0.68
N ALA A 115 5.35 0.04 -0.07
CA ALA A 115 5.63 1.36 -0.64
C ALA A 115 6.97 1.43 -1.41
N SER A 116 7.97 0.63 -1.04
CA SER A 116 9.34 0.70 -1.59
C SER A 116 9.56 -0.05 -2.90
N GLY A 117 8.55 -0.73 -3.43
CA GLY A 117 8.70 -1.53 -4.64
C GLY A 117 8.93 -0.70 -5.89
N LYS A 118 9.56 -1.33 -6.90
CA LYS A 118 9.54 -0.87 -8.30
C LYS A 118 8.08 -0.58 -8.68
N ALA A 119 7.86 0.35 -9.62
CA ALA A 119 6.54 0.67 -10.14
C ALA A 119 5.68 -0.62 -10.33
N PRO A 120 4.38 -0.59 -10.02
CA PRO A 120 3.52 -1.78 -10.01
C PRO A 120 3.78 -2.65 -11.24
N ARG A 121 3.86 -3.98 -11.06
CA ARG A 121 4.37 -4.92 -12.09
C ARG A 121 3.61 -4.83 -13.41
N TRP A 122 2.36 -4.37 -13.36
CA TRP A 122 1.44 -4.20 -14.48
C TRP A 122 1.48 -2.81 -15.14
N ARG A 123 2.22 -1.84 -14.57
CA ARG A 123 2.38 -0.49 -15.13
C ARG A 123 3.73 -0.41 -15.85
N LYS A 124 3.68 -0.26 -17.18
CA LYS A 124 4.85 0.03 -18.03
C LYS A 124 5.36 1.44 -17.77
N THR A 125 5.89 1.73 -16.58
CA THR A 125 6.40 3.06 -16.22
C THR A 125 7.93 3.06 -16.26
N ARG A 126 8.48 3.98 -17.07
CA ARG A 126 9.89 4.39 -17.02
C ARG A 126 10.17 4.88 -15.60
N TRP A 127 11.09 4.20 -14.91
CA TRP A 127 11.50 4.42 -13.53
C TRP A 127 11.36 5.89 -13.07
N LYS A 128 10.35 6.19 -12.25
CA LYS A 128 10.27 7.47 -11.54
C LYS A 128 10.82 7.27 -10.13
N ARG A 129 11.69 8.21 -9.73
CA ARG A 129 12.35 8.31 -8.42
C ARG A 129 11.29 8.52 -7.33
N ALA A 130 10.63 7.45 -6.87
CA ALA A 130 9.83 7.51 -5.66
C ALA A 130 10.76 7.76 -4.46
N GLN A 131 10.31 8.58 -3.50
CA GLN A 131 11.01 8.74 -2.24
C GLN A 131 11.16 7.35 -1.61
N THR A 132 12.40 6.87 -1.56
CA THR A 132 12.72 5.54 -1.04
C THR A 132 12.27 5.43 0.42
N TYR A 133 11.91 4.23 0.90
CA TYR A 133 11.65 3.96 2.32
C TYR A 133 12.72 4.56 3.25
N LYS A 134 13.97 4.56 2.78
CA LYS A 134 15.12 5.23 3.39
C LYS A 134 14.86 6.73 3.63
N GLN A 135 14.39 7.47 2.63
CA GLN A 135 14.08 8.90 2.74
C GLN A 135 12.90 9.18 3.69
N TRP A 136 11.91 8.28 3.78
CA TRP A 136 10.81 8.39 4.75
C TRP A 136 11.28 8.10 6.20
N CYS A 137 12.09 7.07 6.40
CA CYS A 137 12.68 6.79 7.72
C CYS A 137 13.63 7.92 8.17
N ASP A 138 14.35 8.54 7.23
CA ASP A 138 15.22 9.68 7.48
C ASP A 138 14.40 10.93 7.83
N SER A 139 13.31 11.24 7.13
CA SER A 139 12.47 12.42 7.38
C SER A 139 11.71 12.37 8.71
N LYS A 140 11.44 11.17 9.22
CA LYS A 140 10.75 10.96 10.51
C LYS A 140 11.72 10.68 11.67
N GLY A 141 13.03 10.75 11.45
CA GLY A 141 14.04 10.55 12.51
C GLY A 141 14.15 9.12 13.05
N TYR A 142 13.56 8.11 12.39
CA TYR A 142 13.57 6.71 12.87
C TYR A 142 14.94 6.03 12.80
N ARG A 143 15.92 6.66 12.13
CA ARG A 143 17.25 6.09 11.86
C ARG A 143 18.05 5.75 13.12
N ARG A 144 17.78 6.38 14.26
CA ARG A 144 18.48 6.08 15.52
C ARG A 144 18.02 4.79 16.21
N LYS A 145 16.87 4.19 15.82
CA LYS A 145 16.36 2.95 16.43
C LYS A 145 16.65 1.69 15.61
N LEU A 146 16.74 1.79 14.28
CA LEU A 146 16.90 0.61 13.40
C LEU A 146 18.33 0.06 13.32
N ILE A 147 19.36 0.85 13.63
CA ILE A 147 20.76 0.38 13.60
C ILE A 147 21.05 -0.64 14.72
N LYS A 148 20.19 -0.77 15.73
CA LYS A 148 20.31 -1.80 16.77
C LYS A 148 19.50 -3.08 16.50
N ALA A 149 18.67 -3.11 15.45
CA ALA A 149 17.87 -4.28 15.10
C ALA A 149 18.42 -4.91 13.82
N ASN A 150 19.24 -5.96 13.96
CA ASN A 150 19.78 -6.79 12.89
C ASN A 150 18.77 -7.05 11.77
N LEU A 151 18.87 -6.30 10.67
CA LEU A 151 18.20 -6.62 9.42
C LEU A 151 19.03 -7.72 8.72
N PRO A 152 18.50 -8.93 8.49
CA PRO A 152 19.21 -9.92 7.71
C PRO A 152 19.36 -9.42 6.27
N THR A 153 20.61 -9.24 5.86
CA THR A 153 20.97 -9.03 4.46
C THR A 153 20.68 -10.34 3.72
N TYR A 154 19.55 -10.40 3.02
CA TYR A 154 19.29 -11.51 2.11
C TYR A 154 20.23 -11.38 0.92
N GLY A 155 21.37 -12.08 1.05
CA GLY A 155 22.34 -12.29 0.00
C GLY A 155 21.66 -12.89 -1.23
N ARG A 156 21.97 -12.29 -2.37
CA ARG A 156 21.65 -12.77 -3.71
C ARG A 156 22.40 -14.10 -3.89
N LYS A 157 21.72 -15.24 -3.73
CA LYS A 157 22.28 -16.50 -4.23
C LYS A 157 22.14 -16.47 -5.75
N THR A 158 23.30 -16.60 -6.39
CA THR A 158 23.57 -16.67 -7.83
C THR A 158 22.73 -17.72 -8.52
#